data_AF-A0A931F3E6-F1
#
_entry.id   AF-A0A931F3E6-F1
#
_cell.length_a   1.000
_cell.length_b   1.000
_cell.length_c   1.000
_cell.angle_alpha   90.00
_cell.angle_beta   90.00
_cell.angle_gamma   90.00
#
_symmetry.space_group_name_H-M   'P 1'
#
loop_
_entity.id
_entity.type
_entity.pdbx_description
1 polymer ?
#
loop_
_entity_poly.entity_id
_entity_poly.type
_entity_poly.pdbx_seq_one_letter_code
_entity_poly.pdbx_strand_id
1 'polypeptide(L)'
;MHSDEQAKQVIDELTGRIYTALRDGGVDAEPVLEPASLLEEWGVSTPATRELLQRPPAHLTTADLIRLGERLLGDTNFEPTFASEPRLWTTLEHALDVVKRDVRARGITGTLRLVTHDWDSRGLAWVEFQGGYHGNGIPPIMGSTPQTALAQVADAVQETIMELIWRVWPVCATHDLGLHAGWDQGIAVWRCTSNGAHIVAPVGELP
;
A
#
# COMPACT_ATOMS: atom_id res chain seq x y z
N MET A 1 2.38 -32.13 7.80
CA MET A 1 1.71 -31.45 6.69
C MET A 1 1.34 -30.09 7.23
N HIS A 2 2.23 -29.10 7.08
CA HIS A 2 1.92 -27.72 7.42
C HIS A 2 0.77 -27.27 6.53
N SER A 3 -0.21 -26.56 7.06
CA SER A 3 -1.26 -25.99 6.20
C SER A 3 -0.61 -25.03 5.20
N ASP A 4 -1.05 -25.01 3.95
CA ASP A 4 -0.51 -24.11 2.91
C ASP A 4 -0.51 -22.64 3.36
N GLU A 5 -1.47 -22.26 4.21
CA GLU A 5 -1.57 -20.93 4.81
C GLU A 5 -0.47 -20.63 5.84
N GLN A 6 -0.09 -21.64 6.65
CA GLN A 6 1.02 -21.51 7.60
C GLN A 6 2.36 -21.40 6.87
N ALA A 7 2.53 -22.18 5.79
CA ALA A 7 3.74 -22.10 4.97
C ALA A 7 3.89 -20.71 4.34
N LYS A 8 2.80 -20.16 3.79
CA LYS A 8 2.80 -18.80 3.24
C LYS A 8 3.17 -17.74 4.29
N GLN A 9 2.58 -17.80 5.48
CA GLN A 9 2.85 -16.83 6.54
C GLN A 9 4.33 -16.84 6.95
N VAL A 10 4.95 -18.01 7.06
CA VAL A 10 6.39 -18.12 7.38
C VAL A 10 7.25 -17.54 6.25
N ILE A 11 6.91 -17.83 4.99
CA ILE A 11 7.62 -17.28 3.83
C ILE A 11 7.54 -15.74 3.81
N ASP A 12 6.36 -15.18 4.07
CA ASP A 12 6.12 -13.73 4.14
C ASP A 12 6.92 -13.08 5.29
N GLU A 13 7.01 -13.75 6.44
CA GLU A 13 7.83 -13.28 7.57
C GLU A 13 9.33 -13.26 7.22
N LEU A 14 9.84 -14.34 6.64
CA LEU A 14 11.27 -14.46 6.29
C LEU A 14 11.69 -13.45 5.21
N THR A 15 10.86 -13.28 4.18
CA THR A 15 11.08 -12.27 3.14
C THR A 15 10.95 -10.85 3.70
N GLY A 16 10.02 -10.61 4.63
CA GLY A 16 9.90 -9.34 5.35
C GLY A 16 11.13 -8.98 6.20
N ARG A 17 11.80 -9.97 6.79
CA ARG A 17 13.08 -9.79 7.50
C ARG A 17 14.20 -9.35 6.54
N ILE A 18 14.32 -10.02 5.40
CA ILE A 18 15.31 -9.66 4.36
C ILE A 18 15.06 -8.22 3.89
N TYR A 19 13.81 -7.90 3.52
CA TYR A 19 13.45 -6.55 3.08
C TYR A 19 13.81 -5.48 4.10
N THR A 20 13.51 -5.72 5.37
CA THR A 20 13.81 -4.77 6.45
C THR A 20 15.32 -4.55 6.62
N ALA A 21 16.12 -5.62 6.58
CA ALA A 21 17.58 -5.53 6.66
C ALA A 21 18.17 -4.70 5.50
N LEU A 22 17.68 -4.92 4.27
CA LEU A 22 18.09 -4.16 3.09
C LEU A 22 17.69 -2.69 3.19
N ARG A 23 16.44 -2.41 3.60
CA ARG A 23 15.89 -1.06 3.76
C ARG A 23 16.68 -0.23 4.76
N ASP A 24 17.05 -0.82 5.89
CA ASP A 24 17.76 -0.13 6.97
C ASP A 24 19.27 0.03 6.69
N GLY A 25 19.77 -0.51 5.57
CA GLY A 25 21.19 -0.48 5.23
C GLY A 25 22.05 -1.33 6.17
N GLY A 26 21.42 -2.20 6.97
CA GLY A 26 22.08 -3.15 7.87
C GLY A 26 22.55 -4.36 7.08
N VAL A 27 23.59 -4.19 6.26
CA VAL A 27 24.03 -5.22 5.30
C VAL A 27 25.14 -6.12 5.87
N ASP A 28 24.90 -6.66 7.06
CA ASP A 28 25.63 -7.83 7.53
C ASP A 28 25.05 -9.08 6.87
N ALA A 29 25.85 -10.14 6.76
CA ALA A 29 25.45 -11.35 6.03
C ALA A 29 24.32 -12.13 6.73
N GLU A 30 24.30 -12.13 8.08
CA GLU A 30 23.39 -12.96 8.87
C GLU A 30 21.89 -12.62 8.65
N PRO A 31 21.44 -11.34 8.70
CA PRO A 31 20.06 -10.97 8.42
C PRO A 31 19.52 -11.35 7.04
N VAL A 32 20.39 -11.71 6.08
CA VAL A 32 20.02 -12.15 4.73
C VAL A 32 20.19 -13.66 4.58
N LEU A 33 21.28 -14.22 5.09
CA LEU A 33 21.62 -15.65 4.96
C LEU A 33 20.73 -16.55 5.81
N GLU A 34 20.44 -16.16 7.05
CA GLU A 34 19.59 -16.97 7.93
C GLU A 34 18.17 -17.11 7.35
N PRO A 35 17.47 -16.02 6.94
CA PRO A 35 16.19 -16.18 6.26
C PRO A 35 16.28 -16.93 4.93
N ALA A 36 17.34 -16.74 4.14
CA ALA A 36 17.52 -17.49 2.89
C ALA A 36 17.68 -19.00 3.12
N SER A 37 18.39 -19.41 4.19
CA SER A 37 18.52 -20.82 4.59
C SER A 37 17.16 -21.40 4.98
N LEU A 38 16.40 -20.66 5.79
CA LEU A 38 15.06 -21.08 6.19
C LEU A 38 14.12 -21.17 4.98
N LEU A 39 14.20 -20.26 4.01
CA LEU A 39 13.41 -20.34 2.78
C LEU A 39 13.71 -21.62 1.98
N GLU A 40 14.97 -22.04 1.85
CA GLU A 40 15.31 -23.34 1.24
C GLU A 40 14.72 -24.54 2.01
N GLU A 41 14.78 -24.51 3.35
CA GLU A 41 14.20 -25.56 4.20
C GLU A 41 12.68 -25.67 4.02
N TRP A 42 12.01 -24.55 3.75
CA TRP A 42 10.59 -24.48 3.43
C TRP A 42 10.27 -24.73 1.95
N GLY A 43 11.27 -25.11 1.13
CA GLY A 43 11.10 -25.46 -0.28
C GLY A 43 11.05 -24.28 -1.25
N VAL A 44 11.32 -23.06 -0.77
CA VAL A 44 11.41 -21.84 -1.60
C VAL A 44 12.84 -21.68 -2.09
N SER A 45 13.22 -22.50 -3.07
CA SER A 45 14.54 -22.42 -3.72
C SER A 45 14.50 -21.53 -4.96
N THR A 46 15.16 -20.39 -4.89
CA THR A 46 15.34 -19.48 -6.01
C THR A 46 16.81 -19.50 -6.48
N PRO A 47 17.14 -18.97 -7.67
CA PRO A 47 18.53 -18.76 -8.03
C PRO A 47 19.29 -17.88 -7.03
N ALA A 48 18.61 -16.91 -6.40
CA ALA A 48 19.21 -16.03 -5.41
C ALA A 48 19.49 -16.75 -4.08
N THR A 49 18.56 -17.56 -3.56
CA THR A 49 18.80 -18.36 -2.33
C THR A 49 19.98 -19.31 -2.53
N ARG A 50 20.04 -20.00 -3.67
CA ARG A 50 21.14 -20.92 -3.98
C ARG A 50 22.49 -20.20 -4.07
N GLU A 51 22.56 -19.03 -4.70
CA GLU A 51 23.81 -18.26 -4.77
C GLU A 51 24.25 -17.75 -3.40
N LEU A 52 23.31 -17.28 -2.58
CA LEU A 52 23.57 -16.84 -1.20
C LEU A 52 24.17 -17.97 -0.35
N LEU A 53 23.61 -19.18 -0.44
CA LEU A 53 23.97 -20.29 0.43
C LEU A 53 25.19 -21.10 -0.04
N GLN A 54 25.53 -21.04 -1.33
CA GLN A 54 26.72 -21.71 -1.87
C GLN A 54 28.00 -20.91 -1.69
N ARG A 55 27.90 -19.58 -1.52
CA ARG A 55 29.07 -18.71 -1.32
C ARG A 55 29.43 -18.64 0.18
N PRO A 56 30.73 -18.77 0.54
CA PRO A 56 31.15 -18.53 1.92
C PRO A 56 30.76 -17.10 2.36
N PRO A 57 30.23 -16.90 3.58
CA PRO A 57 29.84 -15.56 4.06
C PRO A 57 30.98 -14.53 3.98
N ALA A 58 32.22 -14.95 4.21
CA ALA A 58 33.41 -14.10 4.11
C ALA A 58 33.69 -13.59 2.68
N HIS A 59 33.05 -14.17 1.65
CA HIS A 59 33.17 -13.76 0.25
C HIS A 59 31.94 -13.00 -0.25
N LEU A 60 30.94 -12.77 0.59
CA LEU A 60 29.77 -11.96 0.24
C LEU A 60 30.05 -10.51 0.61
N THR A 61 30.09 -9.66 -0.42
CA THR A 61 30.18 -8.22 -0.20
C THR A 61 28.80 -7.64 0.13
N THR A 62 28.76 -6.45 0.72
CA THR A 62 27.51 -5.68 0.90
C THR A 62 26.74 -5.53 -0.42
N ALA A 63 27.43 -5.29 -1.54
CA ALA A 63 26.79 -5.18 -2.85
C ALA A 63 26.18 -6.52 -3.33
N ASP A 64 26.84 -7.65 -3.02
CA ASP A 64 26.27 -8.96 -3.29
C ASP A 64 25.01 -9.23 -2.47
N LEU A 65 25.05 -8.91 -1.17
CA LEU A 65 23.91 -9.10 -0.27
C LEU A 65 22.70 -8.27 -0.69
N ILE A 66 22.91 -7.00 -1.08
CA ILE A 66 21.84 -6.14 -1.62
C ILE A 66 21.27 -6.76 -2.90
N ARG A 67 22.13 -6.99 -3.90
CA ARG A 67 21.69 -7.52 -5.20
C ARG A 67 20.94 -8.85 -5.09
N LEU A 68 21.46 -9.76 -4.27
CA LEU A 68 20.86 -11.08 -4.09
C LEU A 68 19.60 -11.04 -3.23
N GLY A 69 19.57 -10.20 -2.20
CA GLY A 69 18.37 -9.97 -1.40
C GLY A 69 17.25 -9.35 -2.25
N GLU A 70 17.52 -8.31 -3.04
CA GLU A 70 16.54 -7.71 -3.96
C GLU A 70 16.02 -8.71 -4.98
N ARG A 71 16.92 -9.53 -5.55
CA ARG A 71 16.52 -10.59 -6.48
C ARG A 71 15.65 -11.65 -5.82
N LEU A 72 15.98 -12.05 -4.60
CA LEU A 72 15.18 -13.01 -3.83
C LEU A 72 13.77 -12.46 -3.58
N LEU A 73 13.66 -11.20 -3.13
CA LEU A 73 12.36 -10.55 -2.90
C LEU A 73 11.53 -10.49 -4.19
N GLY A 74 12.17 -10.22 -5.32
CA GLY A 74 11.53 -10.27 -6.64
C GLY A 74 11.08 -11.69 -7.03
N ASP A 75 11.93 -12.69 -6.84
CA ASP A 75 11.64 -14.10 -7.15
C ASP A 75 10.47 -14.64 -6.30
N THR A 76 10.25 -14.11 -5.10
CA THR A 76 9.13 -14.47 -4.21
C THR A 76 7.89 -13.58 -4.38
N ASN A 77 7.91 -12.59 -5.27
CA ASN A 77 6.86 -11.55 -5.39
C ASN A 77 6.52 -10.91 -4.03
N PHE A 78 7.54 -10.61 -3.22
CA PHE A 78 7.33 -10.00 -1.92
C PHE A 78 6.74 -8.59 -2.08
N GLU A 79 5.67 -8.30 -1.34
CA GLU A 79 5.12 -6.96 -1.20
C GLU A 79 5.26 -6.48 0.25
N PRO A 80 5.80 -5.27 0.48
CA PRO A 80 5.95 -4.75 1.83
C PRO A 80 4.58 -4.48 2.49
N THR A 81 4.48 -4.80 3.76
CA THR A 81 3.37 -4.40 4.64
C THR A 81 3.64 -3.02 5.24
N PHE A 82 2.64 -2.39 5.88
CA PHE A 82 2.85 -1.16 6.65
C PHE A 82 3.80 -1.37 7.84
N ALA A 83 3.92 -2.59 8.38
CA ALA A 83 4.86 -2.89 9.45
C ALA A 83 6.32 -2.91 8.94
N SER A 84 6.55 -3.47 7.76
CA SER A 84 7.89 -3.55 7.16
C SER A 84 8.33 -2.25 6.47
N GLU A 85 7.39 -1.45 5.93
CA GLU A 85 7.65 -0.14 5.34
C GLU A 85 6.64 0.92 5.87
N PRO A 86 6.88 1.48 7.06
CA PRO A 86 5.99 2.47 7.68
C PRO A 86 5.76 3.73 6.84
N ARG A 87 6.67 4.07 5.93
CA ARG A 87 6.53 5.24 5.06
C ARG A 87 5.34 5.13 4.10
N LEU A 88 4.90 3.91 3.77
CA LEU A 88 3.68 3.70 2.98
C LEU A 88 2.46 4.24 3.72
N TRP A 89 2.34 3.97 5.03
CA TRP A 89 1.25 4.47 5.87
C TRP A 89 1.26 5.99 5.95
N THR A 90 2.43 6.59 6.24
CA THR A 90 2.59 8.05 6.27
C THR A 90 2.18 8.71 4.95
N THR A 91 2.45 8.06 3.82
CA THR A 91 2.04 8.58 2.50
C THR A 91 0.51 8.56 2.35
N LEU A 92 -0.17 7.50 2.81
CA LEU A 92 -1.63 7.45 2.84
C LEU A 92 -2.23 8.51 3.80
N GLU A 93 -1.61 8.74 4.95
CA GLU A 93 -2.08 9.77 5.90
C GLU A 93 -2.01 11.17 5.31
N HIS A 94 -0.90 11.51 4.63
CA HIS A 94 -0.79 12.77 3.91
C HIS A 94 -1.83 12.91 2.80
N ALA A 95 -2.09 11.83 2.05
CA ALA A 95 -3.15 11.80 1.05
C ALA A 95 -4.52 12.05 1.68
N LEU A 96 -4.82 11.43 2.83
CA LEU A 96 -6.07 11.65 3.55
C LEU A 96 -6.23 13.11 3.97
N ASP A 97 -5.17 13.75 4.44
CA ASP A 97 -5.21 15.17 4.83
C ASP A 97 -5.48 16.12 3.65
N VAL A 98 -5.06 15.75 2.45
CA VAL A 98 -5.42 16.46 1.22
C VAL A 98 -6.92 16.27 0.91
N VAL A 99 -7.43 15.03 0.89
CA VAL A 99 -8.85 14.74 0.61
C VAL A 99 -9.78 15.37 1.65
N LYS A 100 -9.37 15.45 2.94
CA LYS A 100 -10.14 16.14 3.98
C LYS A 100 -10.47 17.59 3.62
N ARG A 101 -9.66 18.26 2.80
CA ARG A 101 -9.95 19.63 2.34
C ARG A 101 -11.18 19.65 1.45
N ASP A 102 -11.28 18.73 0.50
CA ASP A 102 -12.44 18.58 -0.39
C ASP A 102 -13.71 18.22 0.37
N VAL A 103 -13.59 17.31 1.34
CA VAL A 103 -14.70 16.91 2.22
C VAL A 103 -15.26 18.14 2.95
N ARG A 104 -14.37 18.96 3.52
CA ARG A 104 -14.74 20.19 4.24
C ARG A 104 -15.28 21.28 3.30
N ALA A 105 -14.71 21.44 2.10
CA ALA A 105 -15.18 22.39 1.09
C ALA A 105 -16.65 22.13 0.73
N ARG A 106 -17.10 20.87 0.80
CA ARG A 106 -18.50 20.47 0.58
C ARG A 106 -19.34 20.35 1.85
N GLY A 107 -18.87 20.93 2.95
CA GLY A 107 -19.64 21.07 4.20
C GLY A 107 -19.82 19.76 4.97
N ILE A 108 -19.13 18.68 4.58
CA ILE A 108 -19.16 17.41 5.30
C ILE A 108 -18.23 17.54 6.50
N THR A 109 -18.77 17.29 7.69
CA THR A 109 -18.05 17.37 8.97
C THR A 109 -18.07 16.02 9.67
N GLY A 110 -17.04 15.76 10.48
CA GLY A 110 -16.87 14.50 11.17
C GLY A 110 -15.42 14.06 11.21
N THR A 111 -15.18 12.96 11.93
CA THR A 111 -13.86 12.36 12.02
C THR A 111 -13.65 11.45 10.82
N LEU A 112 -12.56 11.71 10.09
CA LEU A 112 -12.09 10.90 8.99
C LEU A 112 -10.65 10.46 9.31
N ARG A 113 -10.38 9.15 9.31
CA ARG A 113 -9.07 8.60 9.67
C ARG A 113 -8.77 7.33 8.88
N LEU A 114 -7.49 6.97 8.84
CA LEU A 114 -7.07 5.64 8.40
C LEU A 114 -7.04 4.70 9.60
N VAL A 115 -7.48 3.45 9.40
CA VAL A 115 -7.44 2.38 10.39
C VAL A 115 -6.96 1.09 9.75
N THR A 116 -6.41 0.18 10.56
CA THR A 116 -6.21 -1.22 10.21
C THR A 116 -7.12 -2.08 11.07
N HIS A 117 -7.38 -3.31 10.64
CA HIS A 117 -8.19 -4.25 11.38
C HIS A 117 -7.43 -5.54 11.65
N ASP A 118 -7.63 -6.09 12.85
CA ASP A 118 -7.03 -7.35 13.30
C ASP A 118 -7.54 -8.57 12.53
N TRP A 119 -8.79 -8.51 12.06
CA TRP A 119 -9.38 -9.55 11.23
C TRP A 119 -8.82 -9.61 9.81
N ASP A 120 -8.12 -8.57 9.34
CA ASP A 120 -7.52 -8.58 8.01
C ASP A 120 -6.09 -9.09 8.05
N SER A 121 -5.93 -10.35 7.62
CA SER A 121 -4.62 -10.98 7.48
C SER A 121 -3.74 -10.33 6.40
N ARG A 122 -4.30 -9.50 5.52
CA ARG A 122 -3.55 -8.81 4.46
C ARG A 122 -2.97 -7.46 4.89
N GLY A 123 -3.32 -6.95 6.07
CA GLY A 123 -2.84 -5.68 6.60
C GLY A 123 -3.17 -4.46 5.73
N LEU A 124 -4.36 -4.44 5.11
CA LEU A 124 -4.85 -3.29 4.34
C LEU A 124 -5.20 -2.11 5.26
N ALA A 125 -5.28 -0.92 4.70
CA ALA A 125 -5.77 0.27 5.38
C ALA A 125 -7.23 0.54 4.98
N TRP A 126 -8.06 0.96 5.92
CA TRP A 126 -9.42 1.42 5.66
C TRP A 126 -9.56 2.90 5.96
N VAL A 127 -10.37 3.57 5.16
CA VAL A 127 -10.88 4.89 5.51
C VAL A 127 -12.08 4.69 6.42
N GLU A 128 -12.01 5.26 7.62
CA GLU A 128 -13.13 5.31 8.56
C GLU A 128 -13.69 6.74 8.60
N PHE A 129 -15.02 6.85 8.48
CA PHE A 129 -15.77 8.08 8.72
C PHE A 129 -16.82 7.83 9.79
N GLN A 130 -16.79 8.61 10.88
CA GLN A 130 -17.76 8.52 11.98
C GLN A 130 -17.97 7.10 12.55
N GLY A 131 -16.91 6.29 12.62
CA GLY A 131 -16.98 4.90 13.12
C GLY A 131 -17.42 3.85 12.10
N GLY A 132 -17.81 4.26 10.88
CA GLY A 132 -18.08 3.34 9.76
C GLY A 132 -16.96 3.37 8.73
N TYR A 133 -16.86 2.30 7.93
CA TYR A 133 -15.89 2.16 6.85
C TYR A 133 -16.52 1.37 5.71
N HIS A 134 -16.11 1.65 4.47
CA HIS A 134 -16.53 0.87 3.31
C HIS A 134 -15.79 -0.48 3.24
N GLY A 135 -16.32 -1.43 2.47
CA GLY A 135 -15.80 -2.80 2.40
C GLY A 135 -14.41 -2.97 1.77
N ASN A 136 -13.91 -1.98 1.03
CA ASN A 136 -12.64 -2.08 0.29
C ASN A 136 -11.48 -1.45 1.06
N GLY A 137 -10.47 -2.26 1.39
CA GLY A 137 -9.21 -1.80 1.98
C GLY A 137 -8.21 -1.37 0.90
N ILE A 138 -7.35 -0.43 1.26
CA ILE A 138 -6.24 0.09 0.47
C ILE A 138 -4.98 -0.76 0.76
N PRO A 139 -4.42 -1.46 -0.23
CA PRO A 139 -3.21 -2.24 -0.01
C PRO A 139 -1.98 -1.35 0.21
N PRO A 140 -0.98 -1.79 1.01
CA PRO A 140 0.20 -0.98 1.33
C PRO A 140 0.93 -0.41 0.13
N ILE A 141 1.03 -1.17 -0.96
CA ILE A 141 1.71 -0.76 -2.20
C ILE A 141 1.13 0.53 -2.81
N MET A 142 -0.12 0.89 -2.50
CA MET A 142 -0.72 2.15 -2.94
C MET A 142 -0.09 3.37 -2.27
N GLY A 143 0.58 3.20 -1.13
CA GLY A 143 1.40 4.22 -0.48
C GLY A 143 2.76 4.47 -1.14
N SER A 144 3.08 3.79 -2.25
CA SER A 144 4.40 3.87 -2.89
C SER A 144 4.72 5.23 -3.51
N THR A 145 3.71 5.97 -3.97
CA THR A 145 3.88 7.34 -4.46
C THR A 145 2.78 8.25 -3.92
N PRO A 146 3.06 9.56 -3.72
CA PRO A 146 2.05 10.51 -3.23
C PRO A 146 0.78 10.57 -4.10
N GLN A 147 0.91 10.51 -5.43
CA GLN A 147 -0.26 10.62 -6.32
C GLN A 147 -1.07 9.32 -6.34
N THR A 148 -0.43 8.15 -6.35
CA THR A 148 -1.14 6.86 -6.25
C THR A 148 -1.91 6.77 -4.94
N ALA A 149 -1.27 7.14 -3.83
CA ALA A 149 -1.90 7.22 -2.53
C ALA A 149 -3.10 8.17 -2.54
N LEU A 150 -2.93 9.36 -3.14
CA LEU A 150 -3.98 10.36 -3.22
C LEU A 150 -5.20 9.88 -4.00
N ALA A 151 -5.00 9.23 -5.15
CA ALA A 151 -6.11 8.69 -5.95
C ALA A 151 -6.87 7.59 -5.19
N GLN A 152 -6.15 6.65 -4.56
CA GLN A 152 -6.74 5.53 -3.83
C GLN A 152 -7.46 5.97 -2.55
N VAL A 153 -6.87 6.91 -1.81
CA VAL A 153 -7.53 7.48 -0.63
C VAL A 153 -8.76 8.30 -1.03
N ALA A 154 -8.70 9.06 -2.12
CA ALA A 154 -9.86 9.82 -2.61
C ALA A 154 -11.04 8.90 -2.96
N ASP A 155 -10.77 7.80 -3.66
CA ASP A 155 -11.76 6.78 -3.99
C ASP A 155 -12.36 6.13 -2.73
N ALA A 156 -11.52 5.67 -1.80
CA ALA A 156 -11.98 5.06 -0.55
C ALA A 156 -12.77 6.04 0.34
N VAL A 157 -12.36 7.31 0.41
CA VAL A 157 -13.12 8.36 1.13
C VAL A 157 -14.46 8.61 0.46
N GLN A 158 -14.50 8.65 -0.86
CA GLN A 158 -15.73 8.83 -1.62
C GLN A 158 -16.73 7.73 -1.32
N GLU A 159 -16.35 6.47 -1.48
CA GLU A 159 -17.22 5.32 -1.22
C GLU A 159 -17.70 5.32 0.25
N THR A 160 -16.78 5.51 1.19
CA THR A 160 -17.11 5.51 2.63
C THR A 160 -18.09 6.62 3.00
N ILE A 161 -17.88 7.85 2.50
CA ILE A 161 -18.79 8.96 2.77
C ILE A 161 -20.15 8.68 2.13
N MET A 162 -20.19 8.32 0.84
CA MET A 162 -21.43 8.10 0.10
C MET A 162 -22.30 7.02 0.75
N GLU A 163 -21.69 5.93 1.20
CA GLU A 163 -22.38 4.84 1.88
C GLU A 163 -22.95 5.26 3.24
N LEU A 164 -22.19 6.02 4.04
CA LEU A 164 -22.61 6.36 5.40
C LEU A 164 -23.60 7.51 5.47
N ILE A 165 -23.46 8.52 4.60
CA ILE A 165 -24.38 9.67 4.59
C ILE A 165 -25.56 9.51 3.62
N TRP A 166 -25.55 8.45 2.79
CA TRP A 166 -26.56 8.18 1.78
C TRP A 166 -26.78 9.34 0.80
N ARG A 167 -25.71 10.04 0.42
CA ARG A 167 -25.72 11.14 -0.55
C ARG A 167 -24.54 11.03 -1.49
N VAL A 168 -24.74 11.44 -2.73
CA VAL A 168 -23.68 11.54 -3.73
C VAL A 168 -22.66 12.58 -3.29
N TRP A 169 -21.38 12.22 -3.31
CA TRP A 169 -20.26 13.12 -3.05
C TRP A 169 -19.00 12.63 -3.76
N PRO A 170 -18.15 13.53 -4.30
CA PRO A 170 -18.45 14.94 -4.56
C PRO A 170 -19.38 15.09 -5.79
N VAL A 171 -20.05 16.23 -5.92
CA VAL A 171 -21.00 16.50 -7.03
C VAL A 171 -20.43 17.53 -8.00
N CYS A 172 -20.54 17.25 -9.29
CA CYS A 172 -20.24 18.16 -10.39
C CYS A 172 -21.22 19.34 -10.38
N ALA A 173 -20.72 20.57 -10.25
CA ALA A 173 -21.57 21.76 -10.27
C ALA A 173 -22.26 22.01 -11.62
N THR A 174 -21.72 21.47 -12.72
CA THR A 174 -22.27 21.65 -14.07
C THR A 174 -23.38 20.66 -14.39
N HIS A 175 -23.25 19.40 -13.94
CA HIS A 175 -24.13 18.32 -14.36
C HIS A 175 -24.99 17.74 -13.23
N ASP A 176 -24.74 18.14 -11.98
CA ASP A 176 -25.42 17.60 -10.80
C ASP A 176 -25.30 16.07 -10.67
N LEU A 177 -24.15 15.54 -11.11
CA LEU A 177 -23.80 14.12 -11.05
C LEU A 177 -22.60 13.91 -10.13
N GLY A 178 -22.48 12.70 -9.60
CA GLY A 178 -21.29 12.28 -8.86
C GLY A 178 -20.02 12.45 -9.69
N LEU A 179 -19.01 13.05 -9.08
CA LEU A 179 -17.64 12.95 -9.57
C LEU A 179 -17.09 11.58 -9.22
N HIS A 180 -16.00 11.20 -9.84
CA HIS A 180 -15.24 10.01 -9.49
C HIS A 180 -13.79 10.39 -9.27
N ALA A 181 -13.17 9.84 -8.23
CA ALA A 181 -11.73 9.86 -8.11
C ALA A 181 -11.11 9.15 -9.32
N GLY A 182 -10.00 9.66 -9.83
CA GLY A 182 -9.37 9.09 -11.01
C GLY A 182 -7.96 9.57 -11.23
N TRP A 183 -7.39 9.11 -12.34
CA TRP A 183 -6.04 9.42 -12.78
C TRP A 183 -6.06 10.20 -14.08
N ASP A 184 -5.30 11.29 -14.13
CA ASP A 184 -5.07 12.06 -15.35
C ASP A 184 -3.63 12.56 -15.39
N GLN A 185 -2.89 12.26 -16.46
CA GLN A 185 -1.53 12.75 -16.69
C GLN A 185 -0.56 12.65 -15.49
N GLY A 186 -0.72 11.64 -14.63
CA GLY A 186 0.16 11.44 -13.47
C GLY A 186 -0.33 12.07 -12.16
N ILE A 187 -1.52 12.68 -12.16
CA ILE A 187 -2.12 13.30 -10.97
C ILE A 187 -3.48 12.70 -10.63
N ALA A 188 -3.81 12.70 -9.35
CA ALA A 188 -5.13 12.34 -8.84
C ALA A 188 -6.12 13.49 -9.10
N VAL A 189 -7.27 13.17 -9.71
CA VAL A 189 -8.29 14.16 -10.09
C VAL A 189 -9.70 13.72 -9.72
N TRP A 190 -10.59 14.71 -9.58
CA TRP A 190 -12.04 14.50 -9.62
C TRP A 190 -12.55 14.67 -11.05
N ARG A 191 -13.19 13.64 -11.59
CA ARG A 191 -13.71 13.63 -12.98
C ARG A 191 -15.22 13.47 -12.98
N CYS A 192 -15.90 14.24 -13.83
CA CYS A 192 -17.30 14.02 -14.17
C CYS A 192 -17.38 13.09 -15.39
N THR A 193 -18.24 12.06 -15.35
CA THR A 193 -18.40 11.04 -16.40
C THR A 193 -19.66 11.24 -17.25
N SER A 194 -20.26 12.44 -17.22
CA SER A 194 -21.40 12.78 -18.06
C SER A 194 -21.06 12.78 -19.56
N ASN A 195 -22.07 12.98 -20.42
CA ASN A 195 -21.87 13.21 -21.85
C ASN A 195 -21.08 14.53 -22.05
N GLY A 196 -19.77 14.42 -22.24
CA GLY A 196 -18.82 15.53 -22.18
C GLY A 196 -17.84 15.46 -21.01
N ALA A 197 -17.46 14.23 -20.61
CA ALA A 197 -16.60 13.95 -19.47
C ALA A 197 -15.43 14.94 -19.35
N HIS A 198 -15.24 15.49 -18.15
CA HIS A 198 -14.23 16.50 -17.89
C HIS A 198 -13.64 16.36 -16.49
N ILE A 199 -12.41 16.84 -16.36
CA ILE A 199 -11.75 17.01 -15.07
C ILE A 199 -12.33 18.26 -14.41
N VAL A 200 -12.81 18.12 -13.18
CA VAL A 200 -13.33 19.25 -12.41
C VAL A 200 -12.21 19.94 -11.66
N ALA A 201 -11.37 19.18 -10.95
CA ALA A 201 -10.22 19.69 -10.22
C ALA A 201 -9.24 18.55 -9.89
N PRO A 202 -7.97 18.87 -9.58
CA PRO A 202 -7.12 17.97 -8.80
C PRO A 202 -7.76 17.61 -7.45
N VAL A 203 -7.43 16.43 -6.93
CA VAL A 203 -7.86 16.06 -5.57
C VAL A 203 -7.19 16.99 -4.55
N GLY A 204 -7.99 17.55 -3.64
CA GLY A 204 -7.61 18.55 -2.65
C GLY A 204 -7.90 19.98 -3.06
N GLU A 205 -8.40 20.20 -4.28
CA GLU A 205 -8.65 21.51 -4.88
C GLU A 205 -10.11 21.68 -5.34
N LEU A 206 -11.07 20.93 -4.78
CA LEU A 206 -12.47 21.20 -5.05
C LEU A 206 -12.86 22.61 -4.58
N PRO A 207 -13.63 23.36 -5.39
CA PRO A 207 -14.17 24.66 -5.01
C PRO A 207 -15.29 24.53 -3.97
#